data_AF-A0A2N9ML25-F1
#
_entry.id   AF-A0A2N9ML25-F1
#
_cell.length_a   1.000
_cell.length_b   1.000
_cell.length_c   1.000
_cell.angle_alpha   90.00
_cell.angle_beta   90.00
_cell.angle_gamma   90.00
#
_symmetry.space_group_name_H-M   'P 1'
#
loop_
_entity.id
_entity.type
_entity.pdbx_description
1 polymer ?
#
loop_
_entity_poly.entity_id
_entity_poly.type
_entity_poly.pdbx_seq_one_letter_code
_entity_poly.pdbx_strand_id
1 'polypeptide(L)'
;MQAFKVIPVIVYRIYPDGRPDELVRGTDIVGTPLASFSKIIATGDKPEVFNGYCGAESGSVPVSAVSPAILVSEIEIEKKAKGNDRPPLLPEPTIMENSRGGGK
;
A
#
# COMPACT_ATOMS: atom_id res chain seq x y z
N MET A 1 14.24 11.57 17.18
CA MET A 1 13.67 10.20 17.06
C MET A 1 13.97 9.68 15.67
N GLN A 2 14.57 8.49 15.55
CA GLN A 2 14.64 7.77 14.26
C GLN A 2 13.30 7.07 14.06
N ALA A 3 12.42 7.68 13.26
CA ALA A 3 11.11 7.16 12.96
C ALA A 3 10.88 7.20 11.45
N PHE A 4 10.21 6.19 10.91
CA PHE A 4 9.77 6.19 9.52
C PHE A 4 8.25 6.25 9.46
N LYS A 5 7.76 6.67 8.30
CA LYS A 5 6.35 6.60 7.93
C LYS A 5 6.26 6.07 6.51
N VAL A 6 5.56 4.95 6.32
CA VAL A 6 5.24 4.40 5.00
C VAL A 6 3.76 4.62 4.74
N ILE A 7 3.45 5.15 3.56
CA ILE A 7 2.08 5.46 3.13
C ILE A 7 1.70 4.42 2.06
N PRO A 8 1.04 3.32 2.44
CA PRO A 8 0.64 2.30 1.48
C PRO A 8 -0.49 2.82 0.57
N VAL A 9 -0.48 2.39 -0.69
CA VAL A 9 -1.55 2.69 -1.65
C VAL A 9 -2.78 1.82 -1.39
N ILE A 10 -2.56 0.55 -1.06
CA ILE A 10 -3.60 -0.46 -0.81
C ILE A 10 -3.21 -1.27 0.42
N VAL A 11 -4.17 -1.52 1.30
CA VAL A 11 -3.99 -2.36 2.50
C VAL A 11 -5.16 -3.32 2.59
N TYR A 12 -4.87 -4.60 2.83
CA TYR A 12 -5.87 -5.62 3.07
C TYR A 12 -5.70 -6.22 4.45
N ARG A 13 -6.81 -6.53 5.11
CA ARG A 13 -6.84 -7.49 6.21
C ARG A 13 -7.04 -8.87 5.60
N ILE A 14 -6.11 -9.76 5.91
CA ILE A 14 -6.11 -11.15 5.43
C ILE A 14 -6.68 -12.06 6.51
N TYR A 15 -7.55 -12.99 6.12
CA TYR A 15 -8.05 -14.04 7.01
C TYR A 15 -7.48 -15.40 6.61
N PRO A 16 -6.70 -16.06 7.49
CA PRO A 16 -6.09 -17.35 7.16
C PRO A 16 -7.09 -18.52 7.11
N ASP A 17 -8.35 -18.29 7.50
CA ASP A 17 -9.43 -19.27 7.53
C ASP A 17 -10.21 -19.37 6.19
N GLY A 18 -9.78 -18.63 5.16
CA GLY A 18 -10.38 -18.66 3.83
C GLY A 18 -11.54 -17.67 3.63
N ARG A 19 -11.86 -16.84 4.63
CA ARG A 19 -12.73 -15.67 4.41
C ARG A 19 -12.10 -14.72 3.39
N PRO A 20 -12.91 -13.98 2.61
CA PRO A 20 -12.39 -13.01 1.65
C PRO A 20 -11.65 -11.88 2.37
N ASP A 21 -10.56 -11.44 1.76
CA ASP A 21 -9.76 -10.32 2.26
C ASP A 21 -10.58 -9.02 2.29
N GLU A 22 -10.37 -8.21 3.32
CA GLU A 22 -11.07 -6.95 3.52
C GLU A 22 -10.17 -5.76 3.16
N LEU A 23 -10.63 -4.88 2.26
CA LEU A 23 -9.93 -3.63 1.97
C LEU A 23 -9.98 -2.69 3.18
N VAL A 24 -8.82 -2.31 3.70
CA VAL A 24 -8.67 -1.38 4.81
C VAL A 24 -8.21 -0.03 4.27
N ARG A 25 -8.91 1.05 4.66
CA ARG A 25 -8.58 2.43 4.26
C ARG A 25 -8.04 3.23 5.44
N GLY A 26 -7.18 4.21 5.12
CA GLY A 26 -6.74 5.22 6.07
C GLY A 26 -5.79 4.68 7.13
N THR A 27 -4.80 3.89 6.72
CA THR A 27 -3.77 3.33 7.59
C THR A 27 -2.40 3.63 7.02
N ASP A 28 -1.56 4.26 7.81
CA ASP A 28 -0.14 4.45 7.52
C ASP A 28 0.66 3.51 8.43
N ILE A 29 1.86 3.11 8.01
CA ILE A 29 2.76 2.29 8.82
C ILE A 29 3.79 3.22 9.45
N VAL A 30 3.98 3.10 10.76
CA VAL A 30 4.93 3.93 11.52
C VAL A 30 5.83 3.05 12.37
N GLY A 31 6.95 3.59 12.84
CA GLY A 31 7.81 2.89 13.77
C GLY A 31 9.26 3.31 13.65
N THR A 32 10.14 2.58 14.34
CA THR A 32 11.59 2.74 14.21
C THR A 32 12.15 1.63 13.33
N PRO A 33 13.15 1.90 12.47
CA PRO A 33 13.72 0.87 11.59
C PRO A 33 14.20 -0.38 12.35
N LEU A 34 14.87 -0.20 13.50
CA LEU A 34 15.38 -1.29 14.31
C LEU A 34 14.26 -2.19 14.85
N ALA A 35 13.19 -1.59 15.39
CA ALA A 35 12.05 -2.34 15.90
C ALA A 35 11.36 -3.13 14.78
N SER A 36 11.11 -2.51 13.63
CA SER A 36 10.43 -3.17 12.51
C SER A 36 11.28 -4.29 11.90
N PHE A 37 12.59 -4.08 11.70
CA PHE A 37 13.46 -5.14 11.17
C PHE A 37 13.62 -6.32 12.13
N SER A 38 13.64 -6.08 13.45
CA SER A 38 13.71 -7.16 14.44
C SER A 38 12.50 -8.09 14.45
N LYS A 39 11.39 -7.68 13.82
CA LYS A 39 10.12 -8.41 13.75
C LYS A 39 9.94 -9.18 12.44
N ILE A 40 10.91 -9.15 11.53
CA ILE A 40 10.87 -9.95 10.29
C ILE A 40 11.02 -11.43 10.67
N ILE A 41 10.01 -12.24 10.31
CA ILE A 41 9.98 -13.67 10.62
C ILE A 41 10.11 -14.56 9.38
N ALA A 42 9.83 -14.01 8.19
CA ALA A 42 10.04 -14.70 6.92
C ALA A 42 10.18 -13.70 5.78
N THR A 43 10.82 -14.16 4.69
CA THR A 43 10.88 -13.45 3.41
C THR A 43 10.52 -14.39 2.28
N GLY A 44 9.99 -13.85 1.19
CA GLY A 44 9.87 -14.56 -0.07
C GLY A 44 11.24 -14.83 -0.71
N ASP A 45 11.25 -15.65 -1.74
CA ASP A 45 12.41 -16.00 -2.57
C ASP A 45 12.49 -15.18 -3.88
N LYS A 46 11.43 -14.44 -4.19
CA LYS A 46 11.32 -13.60 -5.40
C LYS A 46 11.56 -12.13 -5.06
N PRO A 47 12.67 -11.52 -5.52
CA PRO A 47 12.89 -10.09 -5.37
C PRO A 47 12.05 -9.30 -6.38
N GLU A 48 11.55 -8.14 -5.95
CA GLU A 48 10.89 -7.16 -6.80
C GLU A 48 11.66 -5.84 -6.77
N VAL A 49 11.58 -5.08 -7.86
CA VAL A 49 12.29 -3.79 -8.02
C VAL A 49 11.28 -2.66 -7.96
N PHE A 50 11.52 -1.72 -7.04
CA PHE A 50 10.85 -0.43 -6.99
C PHE A 50 11.77 0.65 -7.55
N ASN A 51 11.31 1.37 -8.56
CA ASN A 51 12.00 2.57 -9.06
C ASN A 51 11.22 3.81 -8.63
N GLY A 52 11.94 4.78 -8.06
CA GLY A 52 11.32 6.00 -7.54
C GLY A 52 12.32 7.13 -7.36
N TYR A 53 11.96 8.08 -6.52
CA TYR A 53 12.81 9.22 -6.19
C TYR A 53 13.04 9.26 -4.68
N CYS A 54 14.28 9.47 -4.29
CA CYS A 54 14.64 9.79 -2.91
C CYS A 54 14.86 11.28 -2.79
N GLY A 55 14.13 11.93 -1.87
CA GLY A 55 14.24 13.37 -1.60
C GLY A 55 14.99 13.62 -0.30
N ALA A 56 15.82 14.67 -0.30
CA ALA A 56 16.47 15.24 0.87
C ALA A 56 16.40 16.77 0.81
N GLU A 57 16.89 17.47 1.83
CA GLU A 57 16.97 18.93 1.83
C GLU A 57 17.80 19.48 0.65
N SER A 58 18.70 18.67 0.10
CA SER A 58 19.53 18.99 -1.07
C SER A 58 18.85 18.74 -2.42
N GLY A 59 17.62 18.22 -2.46
CA GLY A 59 16.88 17.90 -3.69
C GLY A 59 16.48 16.43 -3.82
N SER A 60 16.04 16.04 -5.02
CA SER A 60 15.56 14.68 -5.33
C SER A 60 16.43 13.98 -6.37
N VAL A 61 16.74 12.71 -6.14
CA VAL A 61 17.51 11.87 -7.06
C VAL A 61 16.75 10.59 -7.40
N PRO A 62 16.85 10.07 -8.64
CA PRO A 62 16.26 8.79 -8.99
C PRO A 62 16.97 7.65 -8.25
N VAL A 63 16.19 6.70 -7.75
CA VAL A 63 16.69 5.53 -7.01
C VAL A 63 15.96 4.26 -7.43
N SER A 64 16.61 3.13 -7.17
CA SER A 64 16.01 1.80 -7.25
C SER A 64 16.19 1.09 -5.92
N ALA A 65 15.12 0.48 -5.41
CA ALA A 65 15.13 -0.39 -4.25
C ALA A 65 14.73 -1.81 -4.68
N VAL A 66 15.34 -2.82 -4.08
CA VAL A 66 15.05 -4.23 -4.36
C VAL A 66 14.74 -4.94 -3.06
N SER A 67 13.62 -5.64 -2.99
CA SER A 67 13.21 -6.42 -1.82
C SER A 67 12.32 -7.59 -2.23
N PRO A 68 12.39 -8.74 -1.54
CA PRO A 68 11.33 -9.73 -1.61
C PRO A 68 10.09 -9.26 -0.82
N ALA A 69 9.03 -10.06 -0.89
CA ALA A 69 7.94 -9.98 0.09
C ALA A 69 8.48 -10.26 1.51
N ILE A 70 8.00 -9.51 2.51
CA ILE A 70 8.44 -9.61 3.90
C ILE A 70 7.23 -9.89 4.79
N LEU A 71 7.35 -10.89 5.66
CA LEU A 71 6.39 -11.14 6.73
C LEU A 71 6.98 -10.70 8.06
N VAL A 72 6.26 -9.81 8.75
CA VAL A 72 6.59 -9.35 10.09
C VAL A 72 5.60 -9.91 11.10
N SER A 73 6.08 -10.30 12.28
CA SER A 73 5.22 -10.79 13.37
C SER A 73 4.32 -9.68 13.94
N GLU A 74 4.79 -8.44 13.86
CA GLU A 74 4.13 -7.27 14.43
C GLU A 74 4.59 -6.01 13.67
N ILE A 75 3.66 -5.10 13.40
CA ILE A 75 3.96 -3.80 12.81
C ILE A 75 3.00 -2.75 13.39
N GLU A 76 3.51 -1.57 13.69
CA GLU A 76 2.69 -0.47 14.18
C GLU A 76 1.98 0.22 13.00
N ILE A 77 0.68 0.44 13.16
CA ILE A 77 -0.14 1.19 12.21
C ILE A 77 -0.70 2.44 12.88
N GLU A 78 -0.66 3.55 12.16
CA GLU A 78 -1.29 4.81 12.54
C GLU A 78 -2.58 4.96 11.73
N LYS A 79 -3.69 5.26 12.41
CA LYS A 79 -4.92 5.65 11.71
C LYS A 79 -4.68 7.00 11.07
N LYS A 80 -4.75 7.05 9.74
CA LYS A 80 -4.69 8.30 9.00
C LYS A 80 -5.82 9.22 9.48
N ALA A 81 -5.49 10.48 9.74
CA ALA A 81 -6.50 11.50 10.01
C ALA A 81 -7.58 11.42 8.91
N LYS A 82 -8.86 11.40 9.31
CA LYS A 82 -9.98 11.19 8.39
C LYS A 82 -9.95 12.28 7.31
N GLY A 83 -9.36 11.96 6.16
CA GLY A 83 -9.42 12.79 4.98
C GLY A 83 -10.87 12.87 4.55
N ASN A 84 -11.40 14.08 4.42
CA ASN A 84 -12.75 14.32 3.92
C ASN A 84 -12.81 14.14 2.40
N ASP A 85 -12.00 13.21 1.86
CA ASP A 85 -11.96 12.85 0.45
C ASP A 85 -13.28 12.18 0.14
N ARG A 86 -14.22 13.03 -0.28
CA ARG A 86 -15.49 12.59 -0.83
C ARG A 86 -15.14 11.71 -2.04
N PRO A 87 -15.83 10.57 -2.22
CA PRO A 87 -15.74 9.87 -3.48
C PRO A 87 -15.99 10.87 -4.63
N PRO A 88 -15.38 10.65 -5.81
CA PRO A 88 -15.61 11.50 -6.96
C PRO A 88 -17.11 11.77 -7.13
N LEU A 89 -17.48 13.02 -7.36
CA LEU A 89 -18.89 13.39 -7.60
C LEU A 89 -19.46 12.66 -8.83
N LEU A 90 -18.58 12.27 -9.74
CA LEU A 90 -18.92 11.54 -10.93
C LEU A 90 -18.81 10.04 -10.67
N PRO A 91 -19.77 9.23 -11.16
CA PRO A 91 -19.59 7.80 -11.21
C PRO A 91 -18.36 7.45 -12.05
N GLU A 92 -17.85 6.23 -11.87
CA GLU A 92 -16.79 5.70 -12.72
C GLU A 92 -17.17 5.91 -14.20
N PRO A 93 -16.26 6.45 -15.03
CA PRO A 93 -16.53 6.55 -16.45
C PRO A 93 -16.69 5.13 -17.00
N THR A 94 -17.88 4.82 -17.52
CA THR A 94 -18.16 3.56 -18.23
C THR A 94 -17.26 3.49 -19.46
N ILE A 95 -16.18 2.70 -19.39
CA ILE A 95 -15.37 2.39 -20.55
C ILE A 95 -16.13 1.34 -21.37
N MET A 96 -16.95 1.82 -22.30
CA MET A 96 -17.22 1.26 -23.62
C MET A 96 -17.42 -0.27 -23.72
N GLU A 97 -18.68 -0.72 -23.67
CA GLU A 97 -19.10 -1.90 -24.46
C GLU A 97 -20.03 -1.44 -25.58
N ASN A 98 -19.48 -1.37 -26.79
CA ASN A 98 -20.24 -1.13 -28.00
C ASN A 98 -20.60 -2.49 -28.61
N SER A 99 -21.80 -3.00 -28.32
CA SER A 99 -22.35 -4.21 -28.97
C SER A 99 -23.87 -4.11 -29.17
N ARG A 100 -24.26 -3.45 -30.26
CA ARG A 100 -25.37 -3.80 -31.17
C ARG A 100 -26.63 -4.51 -30.61
N GLY A 101 -27.74 -3.79 -30.65
CA GLY A 101 -28.96 -4.24 -31.35
C GLY A 101 -30.02 -5.00 -30.54
N GLY A 102 -31.27 -4.53 -30.65
CA GLY A 102 -32.45 -5.33 -30.33
C GLY A 102 -33.57 -4.51 -29.70
N GLY A 103 -34.41 -3.91 -30.53
CA GLY A 103 -35.68 -3.37 -30.08
C GLY A 103 -36.71 -4.47 -29.82
N LYS A 104 -37.69 -4.10 -28.99
CA LYS A 104 -38.85 -4.87 -28.50
C LYS A 104 -38.58 -5.95 -27.48
#